data_AF-A0A2N9MI09-F1
#
_entry.id   AF-A0A2N9MI09-F1
#
_cell.length_a   1.000
_cell.length_b   1.000
_cell.length_c   1.000
_cell.angle_alpha   90.00
_cell.angle_beta   90.00
_cell.angle_gamma   90.00
#
_symmetry.space_group_name_H-M   'P 1'
#
loop_
_entity.id
_entity.type
_entity.pdbx_description
1 polymer ?
#
loop_
_entity_poly.entity_id
_entity_poly.type
_entity_poly.pdbx_seq_one_letter_code
_entity_poly.pdbx_strand_id
1 'polypeptide(L)'
;MPIMQVIVLAVVQGLTEFLPVSSTAHLYLTSWLLGWNAESLDFDIMLHLGTLAAVLIYFFRDWVQIIGQGFGMDAGHDPELKHNRMLLWLMAIGTIPIGVCGALFNEMAETVWRTPVVMGIMLIAIGVVIWFAEKAGRMVRDMASLSLADALAIGLAQVLAIVPGCSRSGITISAGLFRNLTRESAARFSFLLSTPAIGGAAVKALWDIHKHGGPGHRRGGGEGALGHPQTRWAARPAGRAVPGGGRGERIDRLRRDRLVSAIFASRQPSCLCVLSHCFWHNSACSGFHPPASVMKRRPA
;
A
#
# COMPACT_ATOMS: atom_id res chain seq x y z
N MET A 1 -1.94 -21.87 8.01
CA MET A 1 -1.09 -21.21 9.03
C MET A 1 -1.84 -21.13 10.34
N PRO A 2 -1.20 -21.26 11.52
CA PRO A 2 -1.85 -21.07 12.81
C PRO A 2 -2.40 -19.65 12.96
N ILE A 3 -3.51 -19.50 13.71
CA ILE A 3 -4.27 -18.24 13.81
C ILE A 3 -3.43 -17.06 14.31
N MET A 4 -2.46 -17.30 15.19
CA MET A 4 -1.56 -16.26 15.69
C MET A 4 -0.71 -15.64 14.58
N GLN A 5 -0.25 -16.45 13.62
CA GLN A 5 0.50 -15.95 12.46
C GLN A 5 -0.38 -15.06 11.60
N VAL A 6 -1.61 -15.50 11.36
CA VAL A 6 -2.61 -14.74 10.58
C VAL A 6 -2.89 -13.39 11.22
N ILE A 7 -3.09 -13.34 12.54
CA ILE A 7 -3.36 -12.08 13.26
C ILE A 7 -2.15 -11.13 13.15
N VAL A 8 -0.94 -11.62 13.38
CA VAL A 8 0.27 -10.78 13.32
C VAL A 8 0.47 -10.22 11.91
N LEU A 9 0.36 -11.06 10.88
CA LEU A 9 0.51 -10.64 9.49
C LEU A 9 -0.60 -9.69 9.04
N ALA A 10 -1.84 -9.91 9.51
CA ALA A 10 -2.95 -9.00 9.24
C ALA A 10 -2.73 -7.61 9.88
N VAL A 11 -2.18 -7.55 11.10
CA VAL A 11 -1.80 -6.29 11.75
C VAL A 11 -0.67 -5.60 10.98
N VAL A 12 0.36 -6.35 10.59
CA VAL A 12 1.48 -5.81 9.79
C VAL A 12 0.96 -5.26 8.47
N GLN A 13 0.13 -6.00 7.73
CA GLN A 13 -0.51 -5.54 6.50
C GLN A 13 -1.32 -4.27 6.74
N GLY A 14 -2.20 -4.26 7.73
CA GLY A 14 -3.07 -3.11 8.02
C GLY A 14 -2.30 -1.83 8.32
N LEU A 15 -1.17 -1.94 9.02
CA LEU A 15 -0.29 -0.81 9.32
C LEU A 15 0.52 -0.35 8.09
N THR A 16 0.96 -1.27 7.24
CA THR A 16 1.98 -1.00 6.22
C THR A 16 1.42 -0.77 4.81
N GLU A 17 0.17 -1.16 4.54
CA GLU A 17 -0.44 -1.00 3.21
C GLU A 17 -0.62 0.48 2.84
N PHE A 18 -1.03 1.30 3.79
CA PHE A 18 -1.31 2.72 3.56
C PHE A 18 -0.10 3.62 3.85
N LEU A 19 0.82 3.15 4.69
CA LEU A 19 2.07 3.86 4.93
C LEU A 19 3.01 3.68 3.72
N PRO A 20 3.84 4.69 3.39
CA PRO A 20 4.77 4.63 2.28
C PRO A 20 6.03 3.78 2.62
N VAL A 21 5.80 2.55 3.13
CA VAL A 21 6.82 1.66 3.69
C VAL A 21 6.81 0.25 3.08
N SER A 22 5.94 -0.01 2.10
CA SER A 22 5.81 -1.29 1.38
C SER A 22 5.34 -2.46 2.25
N SER A 23 4.06 -2.80 2.15
CA SER A 23 3.44 -3.91 2.88
C SER A 23 4.03 -5.27 2.52
N THR A 24 4.22 -5.54 1.23
CA THR A 24 4.82 -6.79 0.74
C THR A 24 6.19 -7.09 1.35
N ALA A 25 7.04 -6.07 1.51
CA ALA A 25 8.36 -6.23 2.11
C ALA A 25 8.27 -6.50 3.62
N HIS A 26 7.35 -5.85 4.33
CA HIS A 26 7.16 -6.03 5.77
C HIS A 26 6.53 -7.39 6.12
N LEU A 27 5.59 -7.88 5.32
CA LEU A 27 5.05 -9.24 5.45
C LEU A 27 6.17 -10.28 5.30
N TYR A 28 6.94 -10.18 4.20
CA TYR A 28 8.08 -11.06 3.97
C TYR A 28 9.10 -11.00 5.09
N LEU A 29 9.48 -9.80 5.54
CA LEU A 29 10.45 -9.60 6.62
C LEU A 29 9.95 -10.20 7.93
N THR A 30 8.66 -10.02 8.27
CA THR A 30 8.05 -10.55 9.49
C THR A 30 8.07 -12.07 9.49
N SER A 31 7.64 -12.69 8.40
CA SER A 31 7.65 -14.14 8.20
C SER A 31 9.07 -14.71 8.27
N TRP A 32 10.06 -14.04 7.66
CA TRP A 32 11.46 -14.43 7.74
C TRP A 32 12.04 -14.32 9.16
N LEU A 33 11.75 -13.21 9.86
CA LEU A 33 12.24 -12.94 11.21
C LEU A 33 11.77 -14.00 12.21
N LEU A 34 10.48 -14.34 12.14
CA LEU A 34 9.81 -15.29 13.03
C LEU A 34 9.98 -16.75 12.58
N GLY A 35 10.65 -16.98 11.44
CA GLY A 35 10.90 -18.32 10.91
C GLY A 35 9.64 -19.03 10.42
N TRP A 36 8.65 -18.27 9.95
CA TRP A 36 7.42 -18.80 9.37
C TRP A 36 7.61 -19.14 7.90
N ASN A 37 6.77 -20.04 7.39
CA ASN A 37 6.78 -20.39 5.97
C ASN A 37 6.35 -19.19 5.13
N ALA A 38 6.82 -19.14 3.88
CA ALA A 38 6.39 -18.13 2.93
C ALA A 38 4.86 -18.10 2.82
N GLU A 39 4.32 -16.89 2.79
CA GLU A 39 2.88 -16.64 2.64
C GLU A 39 2.41 -17.11 1.28
N SER A 40 1.23 -17.75 1.24
CA SER A 40 0.62 -18.15 -0.02
C SER A 40 0.09 -16.91 -0.74
N LEU A 41 0.11 -16.95 -2.08
CA LEU A 41 -0.45 -15.87 -2.89
C LEU A 41 -1.92 -15.56 -2.51
N ASP A 42 -2.70 -16.60 -2.21
CA ASP A 42 -4.09 -16.45 -1.77
C ASP A 42 -4.20 -15.70 -0.44
N PHE A 43 -3.25 -15.90 0.47
CA PHE A 43 -3.21 -15.18 1.74
C PHE A 43 -2.90 -13.70 1.52
N ASP A 44 -1.91 -13.38 0.68
CA ASP A 44 -1.61 -12.00 0.26
C ASP A 44 -2.87 -11.32 -0.31
N ILE A 45 -3.61 -12.00 -1.19
CA ILE A 45 -4.84 -11.45 -1.81
C ILE A 45 -5.92 -11.17 -0.75
N MET A 46 -6.15 -12.09 0.19
CA MET A 46 -7.14 -11.89 1.26
C MET A 46 -6.78 -10.74 2.19
N LEU A 47 -5.49 -10.58 2.48
CA LEU A 47 -4.97 -9.44 3.24
C LEU A 47 -5.23 -8.10 2.52
N HIS A 48 -5.02 -8.04 1.21
CA HIS A 48 -5.33 -6.84 0.41
C HIS A 48 -6.84 -6.58 0.30
N LEU A 49 -7.68 -7.62 0.29
CA LEU A 49 -9.13 -7.46 0.36
C LEU A 49 -9.57 -6.85 1.70
N GLY A 50 -8.93 -7.26 2.80
CA GLY A 50 -9.17 -6.67 4.13
C GLY A 50 -8.84 -5.18 4.18
N THR A 51 -7.68 -4.78 3.63
CA THR A 51 -7.30 -3.37 3.56
C THR A 51 -8.16 -2.58 2.58
N LEU A 52 -8.57 -3.16 1.44
CA LEU A 52 -9.53 -2.56 0.53
C LEU A 52 -10.87 -2.26 1.23
N ALA A 53 -11.39 -3.21 2.00
CA ALA A 53 -12.62 -3.01 2.78
C ALA A 53 -12.45 -1.88 3.80
N ALA A 54 -11.30 -1.80 4.49
CA ALA A 54 -11.01 -0.71 5.41
C ALA A 54 -11.04 0.67 4.73
N VAL A 55 -10.46 0.82 3.53
CA VAL A 55 -10.52 2.08 2.74
C VAL A 55 -11.95 2.42 2.35
N LEU A 56 -12.72 1.44 1.85
CA LEU A 56 -14.11 1.65 1.44
C LEU A 56 -14.99 2.10 2.60
N ILE A 57 -14.81 1.50 3.79
CA ILE A 57 -15.56 1.87 4.99
C ILE A 57 -15.13 3.25 5.50
N TYR A 58 -13.83 3.50 5.60
CA TYR A 58 -13.30 4.77 6.09
C TYR A 58 -13.71 5.95 5.20
N PHE A 59 -13.55 5.80 3.89
CA PHE A 59 -13.92 6.80 2.89
C PHE A 59 -15.36 6.62 2.36
N PHE A 60 -16.25 5.93 3.07
CA PHE A 60 -17.59 5.62 2.56
C PHE A 60 -18.37 6.88 2.13
N ARG A 61 -18.31 7.94 2.96
CA ARG A 61 -19.00 9.21 2.67
C ARG A 61 -18.39 9.91 1.45
N ASP A 62 -17.06 9.88 1.32
CA ASP A 62 -16.35 10.41 0.16
C ASP A 62 -16.73 9.64 -1.09
N TRP A 63 -16.79 8.30 -1.05
CA TRP A 63 -17.20 7.48 -2.17
C TRP A 63 -18.61 7.77 -2.64
N VAL A 64 -19.57 7.89 -1.71
CA VAL A 64 -20.96 8.27 -2.05
C VAL A 64 -20.98 9.64 -2.74
N GLN A 65 -20.19 10.60 -2.26
CA GLN A 65 -20.06 11.92 -2.85
C GLN A 65 -19.40 11.89 -4.23
N ILE A 66 -18.27 11.20 -4.40
CA ILE A 66 -17.51 11.07 -5.65
C ILE A 66 -18.37 10.39 -6.73
N ILE A 67 -19.03 9.29 -6.37
CA ILE A 67 -19.92 8.56 -7.29
C ILE A 67 -21.12 9.43 -7.66
N GLY A 68 -21.80 10.02 -6.67
CA GLY A 68 -22.93 10.91 -6.91
C GLY A 68 -22.58 12.06 -7.85
N GLN A 69 -21.47 12.75 -7.59
CA GLN A 69 -21.00 13.86 -8.41
C GLN A 69 -20.58 13.45 -9.82
N GLY A 70 -19.97 12.26 -9.96
CA GLY A 70 -19.62 11.69 -11.26
C GLY A 70 -20.81 11.43 -12.17
N PHE A 71 -22.00 11.17 -11.59
CA PHE A 71 -23.28 11.01 -12.28
C PHE A 71 -24.17 12.26 -12.25
N GLY A 72 -23.65 13.40 -11.77
CA GLY A 72 -24.35 14.69 -11.76
C GLY A 72 -25.25 14.96 -10.55
N MET A 73 -25.27 14.09 -9.54
CA MET A 73 -26.00 14.27 -8.29
C MET A 73 -25.18 15.14 -7.31
N ASP A 74 -25.83 16.11 -6.66
CA ASP A 74 -25.22 16.87 -5.57
C ASP A 74 -25.33 16.08 -4.26
N ALA A 75 -24.49 15.05 -4.14
CA ALA A 75 -24.41 14.20 -2.96
C ALA A 75 -23.18 14.59 -2.11
N GLY A 76 -23.34 14.59 -0.78
CA GLY A 76 -22.25 14.84 0.16
C GLY A 76 -22.10 16.28 0.63
N HIS A 77 -21.23 16.47 1.63
CA HIS A 77 -21.05 17.74 2.34
C HIS A 77 -19.60 18.24 2.30
N ASP A 78 -18.67 17.50 1.69
CA ASP A 78 -17.27 17.93 1.62
C ASP A 78 -17.11 19.02 0.55
N PRO A 79 -16.77 20.27 0.93
CA PRO A 79 -16.61 21.37 -0.02
C PRO A 79 -15.42 21.20 -0.96
N GLU A 80 -14.36 20.48 -0.55
CA GLU A 80 -13.16 20.23 -1.37
C GLU A 80 -13.52 19.34 -2.57
N LEU A 81 -14.23 18.24 -2.32
CA LEU A 81 -14.68 17.33 -3.38
C LEU A 81 -15.71 17.97 -4.31
N LYS A 82 -16.61 18.81 -3.75
CA LYS A 82 -17.68 19.49 -4.52
C LYS A 82 -17.16 20.39 -5.63
N HIS A 83 -15.94 20.91 -5.48
CA HIS A 83 -15.32 21.74 -6.50
C HIS A 83 -14.82 20.93 -7.71
N ASN A 84 -14.59 19.62 -7.55
CA ASN A 84 -14.04 18.75 -8.59
C ASN A 84 -14.97 17.55 -8.89
N ARG A 85 -16.03 17.81 -9.65
CA ARG A 85 -17.01 16.79 -10.07
C ARG A 85 -16.41 15.69 -10.98
N MET A 86 -15.20 15.90 -11.50
CA MET A 86 -14.52 14.93 -12.37
C MET A 86 -13.70 13.90 -11.61
N LEU A 87 -13.64 13.96 -10.28
CA LEU A 87 -12.73 13.13 -9.49
C LEU A 87 -12.91 11.62 -9.76
N LEU A 88 -14.15 11.15 -9.92
CA LEU A 88 -14.45 9.76 -10.31
C LEU A 88 -13.75 9.36 -11.61
N TRP A 89 -13.88 10.21 -12.64
CA TRP A 89 -13.30 9.97 -13.96
C TRP A 89 -11.78 10.11 -13.96
N LEU A 90 -11.24 11.07 -13.18
CA LEU A 90 -9.79 11.22 -12.98
C LEU A 90 -9.19 9.96 -12.37
N MET A 91 -9.83 9.40 -11.36
CA MET A 91 -9.38 8.15 -10.73
C MET A 91 -9.50 6.96 -11.68
N ALA A 92 -10.62 6.85 -12.40
CA ALA A 92 -10.80 5.81 -13.41
C ALA A 92 -9.67 5.85 -14.45
N ILE A 93 -9.40 7.02 -15.02
CA ILE A 93 -8.32 7.21 -16.00
C ILE A 93 -6.94 6.95 -15.38
N GLY A 94 -6.70 7.43 -14.16
CA GLY A 94 -5.45 7.20 -13.43
C GLY A 94 -5.19 5.71 -13.12
N THR A 95 -6.21 4.87 -13.05
CA THR A 95 -6.03 3.42 -12.89
C THR A 95 -5.78 2.64 -14.17
N ILE A 96 -6.01 3.23 -15.34
CA ILE A 96 -5.81 2.53 -16.62
C ILE A 96 -4.36 2.06 -16.78
N PRO A 97 -3.31 2.89 -16.57
CA PRO A 97 -1.93 2.46 -16.78
C PRO A 97 -1.55 1.23 -15.93
N ILE A 98 -1.89 1.23 -14.64
CA ILE A 98 -1.60 0.09 -13.76
C ILE A 98 -2.42 -1.15 -14.13
N GLY A 99 -3.69 -0.98 -14.56
CA GLY A 99 -4.52 -2.10 -14.97
C GLY A 99 -3.97 -2.80 -16.22
N VAL A 100 -3.54 -2.02 -17.21
CA VAL A 100 -2.93 -2.52 -18.44
C VAL A 100 -1.58 -3.18 -18.15
N CYS A 101 -0.67 -2.50 -17.46
CA CYS A 101 0.64 -3.06 -17.16
C CYS A 101 0.54 -4.25 -16.19
N GLY A 102 -0.37 -4.21 -15.22
CA GLY A 102 -0.61 -5.32 -14.30
C GLY A 102 -1.18 -6.55 -15.00
N ALA A 103 -1.98 -6.39 -16.05
CA ALA A 103 -2.43 -7.52 -16.87
C ALA A 103 -1.27 -8.15 -17.68
N LEU A 104 -0.38 -7.32 -18.23
CA LEU A 104 0.74 -7.75 -19.08
C LEU A 104 1.92 -8.35 -18.31
N PHE A 105 2.25 -7.81 -17.13
CA PHE A 105 3.47 -8.14 -16.38
C PHE A 105 3.23 -9.00 -15.12
N ASN A 106 2.01 -9.52 -14.93
CA ASN A 106 1.66 -10.28 -13.72
C ASN A 106 2.58 -11.48 -13.46
N GLU A 107 2.90 -12.25 -14.50
CA GLU A 107 3.72 -13.46 -14.37
C GLU A 107 5.16 -13.14 -13.94
N MET A 108 5.73 -12.03 -14.46
CA MET A 108 7.08 -11.58 -14.09
C MET A 108 7.12 -11.05 -12.65
N ALA A 109 6.09 -10.32 -12.23
CA ALA A 109 5.97 -9.77 -10.89
C ALA A 109 5.83 -10.87 -9.82
N GLU A 110 5.16 -11.98 -10.15
CA GLU A 110 4.95 -13.10 -9.23
C GLU A 110 6.16 -14.04 -9.12
N THR A 111 7.06 -14.06 -10.11
CA THR A 111 8.15 -15.05 -10.19
C THR A 111 9.53 -14.43 -10.03
N VAL A 112 10.01 -13.69 -11.03
CA VAL A 112 11.41 -13.25 -11.15
C VAL A 112 11.75 -12.17 -10.12
N TRP A 113 10.79 -11.33 -9.76
CA TRP A 113 11.05 -10.14 -8.93
C TRP A 113 10.81 -10.34 -7.43
N ARG A 114 10.23 -11.47 -7.00
CA ARG A 114 10.03 -11.80 -5.57
C ARG A 114 11.34 -12.28 -4.91
N THR A 115 12.39 -11.46 -4.95
CA THR A 115 13.63 -11.72 -4.21
C THR A 115 13.83 -10.69 -3.09
N PRO A 116 14.37 -11.07 -1.92
CA PRO A 116 14.58 -10.15 -0.80
C PRO A 116 15.49 -8.98 -1.16
N VAL A 117 16.45 -9.22 -2.07
CA VAL A 117 17.38 -8.19 -2.56
C VAL A 117 16.63 -7.12 -3.36
N VAL A 118 15.73 -7.52 -4.26
CA VAL A 118 14.90 -6.58 -5.02
C VAL A 118 14.02 -5.76 -4.08
N MET A 119 13.37 -6.41 -3.10
CA MET A 119 12.54 -5.70 -2.13
C MET A 119 13.34 -4.69 -1.30
N GLY A 120 14.54 -5.07 -0.84
CA GLY A 120 15.44 -4.18 -0.10
C GLY A 120 15.91 -2.99 -0.92
N ILE A 121 16.29 -3.20 -2.19
CA ILE A 121 16.69 -2.12 -3.10
C ILE A 121 15.51 -1.17 -3.36
N MET A 122 14.31 -1.71 -3.58
CA MET A 122 13.11 -0.90 -3.83
C MET A 122 12.69 -0.07 -2.63
N LEU A 123 12.81 -0.60 -1.40
CA LEU A 123 12.56 0.18 -0.17
C LEU A 123 13.49 1.40 -0.08
N ILE A 124 14.78 1.22 -0.37
CA ILE A 124 15.75 2.32 -0.37
C ILE A 124 15.43 3.31 -1.49
N ALA A 125 15.19 2.81 -2.70
CA ALA A 125 14.89 3.63 -3.87
C ALA A 125 13.64 4.49 -3.66
N ILE A 126 12.55 3.91 -3.17
CA ILE A 126 11.31 4.64 -2.87
C ILE A 126 11.51 5.61 -1.71
N GLY A 127 12.29 5.25 -0.68
CA GLY A 127 12.67 6.19 0.37
C GLY A 127 13.40 7.44 -0.16
N VAL A 128 14.33 7.26 -1.10
CA VAL A 128 15.02 8.37 -1.79
C VAL A 128 14.03 9.19 -2.63
N VAL A 129 13.12 8.54 -3.34
CA VAL A 129 12.09 9.21 -4.15
C VAL A 129 11.17 10.07 -3.28
N ILE A 130 10.70 9.56 -2.14
CA ILE A 130 9.85 10.30 -1.20
C ILE A 130 10.61 11.52 -0.66
N TRP A 131 11.85 11.33 -0.21
CA TRP A 131 12.70 12.42 0.28
C TRP A 131 12.92 13.50 -0.78
N PHE A 132 13.15 13.10 -2.03
CA PHE A 132 13.30 14.03 -3.14
C PHE A 132 11.98 14.75 -3.47
N ALA A 133 10.86 14.04 -3.45
CA ALA A 133 9.53 14.61 -3.68
C ALA A 133 9.15 15.65 -2.63
N GLU A 134 9.48 15.40 -1.36
CA GLU A 134 9.29 16.36 -0.29
C GLU A 134 10.11 17.65 -0.48
N LYS A 135 11.30 17.55 -1.05
CA LYS A 135 12.15 18.73 -1.32
C LYS A 135 11.76 19.49 -2.57
N ALA A 136 11.29 18.79 -3.60
CA ALA A 136 10.98 19.39 -4.90
C ALA A 136 9.56 19.97 -4.97
N GLY A 137 8.59 19.37 -4.26
CA GLY A 137 7.19 19.78 -4.31
C GLY A 137 6.92 21.09 -3.56
N ARG A 138 6.19 22.02 -4.20
CA ARG A 138 5.75 23.27 -3.55
C ARG A 138 4.58 23.07 -2.58
N MET A 139 3.80 22.01 -2.76
CA MET A 139 2.70 21.60 -1.85
C MET A 139 1.62 22.67 -1.63
N VAL A 140 1.16 23.32 -2.70
CA VAL A 140 0.20 24.44 -2.66
C VAL A 140 -1.17 24.10 -3.27
N ARG A 141 -1.32 22.91 -3.86
CA ARG A 141 -2.53 22.48 -4.57
C ARG A 141 -3.31 21.46 -3.76
N ASP A 142 -4.61 21.64 -3.68
CA ASP A 142 -5.54 20.75 -2.98
C ASP A 142 -6.18 19.72 -3.93
N MET A 143 -7.07 18.88 -3.41
CA MET A 143 -7.78 17.88 -4.21
C MET A 143 -8.76 18.52 -5.21
N ALA A 144 -9.34 19.67 -4.87
CA ALA A 144 -10.22 20.44 -5.75
C ALA A 144 -9.52 20.83 -7.06
N SER A 145 -8.22 21.12 -7.00
CA SER A 145 -7.41 21.53 -8.15
C SER A 145 -6.82 20.38 -8.99
N LEU A 146 -7.15 19.11 -8.68
CA LEU A 146 -6.66 17.96 -9.43
C LEU A 146 -7.08 18.01 -10.90
N SER A 147 -6.09 17.91 -11.79
CA SER A 147 -6.29 17.87 -13.24
C SER A 147 -6.05 16.48 -13.82
N LEU A 148 -6.47 16.28 -15.07
CA LEU A 148 -6.20 15.06 -15.83
C LEU A 148 -4.70 14.73 -15.92
N ALA A 149 -3.85 15.75 -16.07
CA ALA A 149 -2.40 15.58 -16.11
C ALA A 149 -1.85 15.05 -14.78
N ASP A 150 -2.43 15.47 -13.64
CA ASP A 150 -2.02 14.97 -12.32
C ASP A 150 -2.45 13.51 -12.15
N ALA A 151 -3.69 13.18 -12.51
CA ALA A 151 -4.21 11.81 -12.44
C ALA A 151 -3.41 10.83 -13.32
N LEU A 152 -3.06 11.23 -14.55
CA LEU A 152 -2.22 10.43 -15.45
C LEU A 152 -0.78 10.30 -14.93
N ALA A 153 -0.18 11.38 -14.42
CA ALA A 153 1.18 11.32 -13.87
C ALA A 153 1.25 10.37 -12.66
N ILE A 154 0.28 10.46 -11.75
CA ILE A 154 0.18 9.58 -10.57
C ILE A 154 -0.11 8.13 -11.02
N GLY A 155 -1.01 7.94 -12.00
CA GLY A 155 -1.33 6.63 -12.57
C GLY A 155 -0.15 5.94 -13.25
N LEU A 156 0.65 6.69 -14.01
CA LEU A 156 1.89 6.20 -14.62
C LEU A 156 2.94 5.85 -13.57
N ALA A 157 3.10 6.69 -12.54
CA ALA A 157 3.99 6.39 -11.42
C ALA A 157 3.55 5.11 -10.68
N GLN A 158 2.24 4.87 -10.58
CA GLN A 158 1.68 3.66 -9.96
C GLN A 158 2.09 2.37 -10.70
N VAL A 159 2.44 2.41 -12.00
CA VAL A 159 2.95 1.24 -12.74
C VAL A 159 4.22 0.67 -12.10
N LEU A 160 5.05 1.51 -11.48
CA LEU A 160 6.26 1.06 -10.77
C LEU A 160 5.92 0.17 -9.57
N ALA A 161 4.70 0.29 -9.01
CA ALA A 161 4.23 -0.54 -7.91
C ALA A 161 3.99 -2.01 -8.28
N ILE A 162 4.08 -2.37 -9.57
CA ILE A 162 4.09 -3.78 -10.00
C ILE A 162 5.35 -4.50 -9.49
N VAL A 163 6.45 -3.77 -9.31
CA VAL A 163 7.70 -4.34 -8.81
C VAL A 163 7.55 -4.66 -7.32
N PRO A 164 7.72 -5.93 -6.88
CA PRO A 164 7.67 -6.30 -5.47
C PRO A 164 8.62 -5.45 -4.61
N GLY A 165 8.13 -4.98 -3.47
CA GLY A 165 8.86 -4.07 -2.60
C GLY A 165 8.70 -2.58 -2.95
N CYS A 166 8.22 -2.24 -4.15
CA CYS A 166 7.80 -0.87 -4.44
C CYS A 166 6.53 -0.54 -3.64
N SER A 167 6.61 0.44 -2.73
CA SER A 167 5.42 0.91 -2.01
C SER A 167 4.50 1.65 -2.97
N ARG A 168 3.29 1.12 -3.20
CA ARG A 168 2.27 1.78 -4.02
C ARG A 168 1.97 3.18 -3.50
N SER A 169 1.58 3.29 -2.23
CA SER A 169 1.33 4.56 -1.56
C SER A 169 2.56 5.47 -1.62
N GLY A 170 3.76 4.94 -1.43
CA GLY A 170 5.01 5.70 -1.54
C GLY A 170 5.19 6.36 -2.90
N ILE A 171 5.03 5.60 -4.00
CA ILE A 171 5.25 6.14 -5.35
C ILE A 171 4.13 7.08 -5.81
N THR A 172 2.86 6.79 -5.48
CA THR A 172 1.71 7.64 -5.84
C THR A 172 1.67 8.93 -5.04
N ILE A 173 1.98 8.89 -3.74
CA ILE A 173 2.11 10.10 -2.90
C ILE A 173 3.26 10.95 -3.41
N SER A 174 4.43 10.34 -3.69
CA SER A 174 5.58 11.07 -4.25
C SER A 174 5.25 11.74 -5.57
N ALA A 175 4.56 11.04 -6.47
CA ALA A 175 4.07 11.62 -7.71
C ALA A 175 3.13 12.80 -7.45
N GLY A 176 2.19 12.68 -6.50
CA GLY A 176 1.31 13.78 -6.09
C GLY A 176 2.08 15.00 -5.58
N LEU A 177 3.13 14.79 -4.77
CA LEU A 177 4.00 15.86 -4.29
C LEU A 177 4.76 16.55 -5.43
N PHE A 178 5.27 15.80 -6.42
CA PHE A 178 5.86 16.38 -7.64
C PHE A 178 4.85 17.18 -8.48
N ARG A 179 3.56 16.84 -8.39
CA ARG A 179 2.46 17.62 -8.97
C ARG A 179 2.04 18.82 -8.12
N ASN A 180 2.79 19.11 -7.07
CA ASN A 180 2.61 20.20 -6.09
C ASN A 180 1.34 20.07 -5.24
N LEU A 181 0.79 18.85 -5.11
CA LEU A 181 -0.30 18.59 -4.18
C LEU A 181 0.20 18.72 -2.74
N THR A 182 -0.68 19.13 -1.83
CA THR A 182 -0.41 19.04 -0.39
C THR A 182 -0.20 17.57 0.01
N ARG A 183 0.49 17.33 1.14
CA ARG A 183 0.69 15.98 1.66
C ARG A 183 -0.62 15.25 1.90
N GLU A 184 -1.60 15.96 2.46
CA GLU A 184 -2.93 15.44 2.75
C GLU A 184 -3.68 15.08 1.47
N SER A 185 -3.76 15.99 0.49
CA SER A 185 -4.46 15.73 -0.77
C SER A 185 -3.77 14.63 -1.58
N ALA A 186 -2.44 14.56 -1.59
CA ALA A 186 -1.69 13.48 -2.23
C ALA A 186 -1.96 12.11 -1.58
N ALA A 187 -1.96 12.04 -0.24
CA ALA A 187 -2.29 10.83 0.50
C ALA A 187 -3.75 10.40 0.28
N ARG A 188 -4.70 11.34 0.42
CA ARG A 188 -6.14 11.07 0.23
C ARG A 188 -6.42 10.60 -1.20
N PHE A 189 -5.87 11.26 -2.21
CA PHE A 189 -6.00 10.81 -3.60
C PHE A 189 -5.35 9.45 -3.84
N SER A 190 -4.17 9.19 -3.26
CA SER A 190 -3.51 7.89 -3.35
C SER A 190 -4.35 6.76 -2.76
N PHE A 191 -4.99 6.98 -1.61
CA PHE A 191 -5.86 5.96 -0.99
C PHE A 191 -7.12 5.71 -1.81
N LEU A 192 -7.76 6.78 -2.30
CA LEU A 192 -8.92 6.66 -3.19
C LEU A 192 -8.55 5.93 -4.49
N LEU A 193 -7.43 6.27 -5.12
CA LEU A 193 -6.92 5.63 -6.35
C LEU A 193 -6.57 4.14 -6.12
N SER A 194 -6.18 3.77 -4.90
CA SER A 194 -5.87 2.37 -4.57
C SER A 194 -7.10 1.47 -4.66
N THR A 195 -8.31 1.97 -4.40
CA THR A 195 -9.55 1.18 -4.40
C THR A 195 -9.84 0.50 -5.74
N PRO A 196 -9.98 1.22 -6.88
CA PRO A 196 -10.17 0.58 -8.18
C PRO A 196 -9.01 -0.33 -8.58
N ALA A 197 -7.78 0.01 -8.20
CA ALA A 197 -6.60 -0.79 -8.55
C ALA A 197 -6.50 -2.10 -7.74
N ILE A 198 -6.66 -2.06 -6.41
CA ILE A 198 -6.71 -3.26 -5.54
C ILE A 198 -7.96 -4.07 -5.87
N GLY A 199 -9.11 -3.42 -6.06
CA GLY A 199 -10.36 -4.08 -6.44
C GLY A 199 -10.23 -4.86 -7.75
N GLY A 200 -9.65 -4.24 -8.79
CA GLY A 200 -9.39 -4.92 -10.06
C GLY A 200 -8.44 -6.12 -9.92
N ALA A 201 -7.36 -5.97 -9.15
CA ALA A 201 -6.43 -7.07 -8.87
C ALA A 201 -7.10 -8.22 -8.10
N ALA A 202 -7.91 -7.91 -7.10
CA ALA A 202 -8.63 -8.90 -6.30
C ALA A 202 -9.69 -9.64 -7.13
N VAL A 203 -10.46 -8.92 -7.97
CA VAL A 203 -11.44 -9.54 -8.88
C VAL A 203 -10.75 -10.49 -9.86
N LYS A 204 -9.63 -10.08 -10.46
CA LYS A 204 -8.84 -10.94 -11.34
C LYS A 204 -8.38 -12.21 -10.61
N ALA A 205 -7.83 -12.06 -9.41
CA ALA A 205 -7.34 -13.18 -8.64
C ALA A 205 -8.46 -14.17 -8.25
N LEU A 206 -9.62 -13.66 -7.81
CA LEU A 206 -10.80 -14.49 -7.51
C LEU A 206 -11.31 -15.22 -8.75
N TRP A 207 -11.31 -14.54 -9.90
CA TRP A 207 -11.68 -15.14 -11.18
C TRP A 207 -10.74 -16.27 -11.60
N ASP A 208 -9.43 -16.08 -11.42
CA ASP A 208 -8.42 -17.10 -11.72
C ASP A 208 -8.60 -18.33 -10.82
N ILE A 209 -8.88 -18.14 -9.53
CA ILE A 209 -9.20 -19.21 -8.58
C ILE A 209 -10.46 -19.97 -9.00
N HIS A 210 -11.51 -19.26 -9.42
CA HIS A 210 -12.77 -19.86 -9.87
C HIS A 210 -12.58 -20.72 -11.12
N LYS A 211 -11.79 -20.25 -12.11
CA LYS A 211 -11.54 -20.98 -13.36
C LYS A 211 -10.58 -22.16 -13.21
N HIS A 212 -9.61 -22.08 -12.32
CA HIS A 212 -8.55 -23.09 -12.19
C HIS A 212 -8.78 -24.10 -11.05
N GLY A 213 -9.93 -24.04 -10.35
CA GLY A 213 -10.33 -25.10 -9.42
C GLY A 213 -9.75 -24.95 -8.01
N GLY A 214 -9.86 -23.75 -7.43
CA GLY A 214 -9.51 -23.51 -6.02
C GLY A 214 -8.01 -23.27 -5.77
N PRO A 215 -7.65 -22.79 -4.57
CA PRO A 215 -6.27 -22.49 -4.19
C PRO A 215 -5.46 -23.80 -4.11
N GLY A 216 -4.73 -24.12 -5.19
CA GLY A 216 -3.89 -25.32 -5.26
C GLY A 216 -3.57 -25.87 -6.65
N HIS A 217 -4.21 -25.38 -7.72
CA HIS A 217 -4.03 -25.95 -9.06
C HIS A 217 -3.56 -24.93 -10.10
N ARG A 218 -2.35 -24.37 -9.93
CA ARG A 218 -1.59 -23.88 -11.09
C ARG A 218 -0.86 -25.06 -11.70
N ARG A 219 -1.28 -25.44 -12.91
CA ARG A 219 -0.65 -26.46 -13.76
C ARG A 219 0.83 -26.14 -13.90
N GLY A 220 1.68 -27.06 -13.46
CA GLY A 220 3.01 -27.21 -14.02
C GLY A 220 2.85 -27.59 -15.50
N GLY A 221 3.11 -26.63 -16.39
CA GLY A 221 3.42 -26.95 -17.78
C GLY A 221 4.85 -27.45 -17.84
N GLY A 222 5.03 -28.76 -18.07
CA GLY A 222 6.27 -29.29 -18.65
C GLY A 222 6.47 -28.68 -20.04
N GLU A 223 7.66 -28.60 -20.63
CA GLU A 223 8.84 -29.47 -20.52
C GLU A 223 10.10 -28.66 -20.79
N GLY A 224 11.23 -29.06 -20.19
CA GLY A 224 12.52 -28.42 -20.44
C GLY A 224 13.53 -28.69 -19.33
N ALA A 225 14.04 -29.91 -19.30
CA ALA A 225 15.06 -30.38 -18.37
C ALA A 225 16.35 -29.54 -18.45
N LEU A 226 16.47 -28.51 -17.62
CA LEU A 226 17.74 -27.97 -17.13
C LEU A 226 17.51 -27.49 -15.69
N GLY A 227 18.14 -28.19 -14.74
CA GLY A 227 17.93 -27.99 -13.31
C GLY A 227 18.24 -26.56 -12.89
N HIS A 228 17.20 -25.81 -12.53
CA HIS A 228 17.36 -24.56 -11.81
C HIS A 228 17.38 -24.85 -10.29
N PRO A 229 18.39 -24.36 -9.55
CA PRO A 229 18.48 -24.56 -8.11
C PRO A 229 17.45 -23.66 -7.42
N GLN A 230 16.21 -24.15 -7.32
CA GLN A 230 15.29 -23.62 -6.33
C GLN A 230 15.89 -23.89 -4.96
N THR A 231 16.27 -22.80 -4.31
CA THR A 231 16.70 -22.64 -2.92
C THR A 231 16.34 -23.84 -2.03
N ARG A 232 17.34 -24.69 -1.85
CA ARG A 232 17.43 -25.82 -0.93
C ARG A 232 17.48 -25.36 0.54
N TRP A 233 16.50 -24.57 0.97
CA TRP A 233 16.45 -24.02 2.34
C TRP A 233 15.27 -24.53 3.17
N ALA A 234 14.30 -25.25 2.60
CA ALA A 234 13.08 -25.64 3.32
C ALA A 234 12.62 -27.09 3.16
N ALA A 235 13.50 -28.00 2.75
CA ALA A 235 13.21 -29.44 2.80
C ALA A 235 14.28 -30.19 3.59
N ARG A 236 14.07 -30.33 4.91
CA ARG A 236 14.61 -31.49 5.63
C ARG A 236 13.42 -32.35 6.04
N PRO A 237 13.29 -33.58 5.50
CA PRO A 237 12.37 -34.54 6.10
C PRO A 237 12.86 -34.85 7.52
N ALA A 238 11.93 -34.93 8.45
CA ALA A 238 12.22 -35.34 9.81
C ALA A 238 12.85 -36.75 9.77
N GLY A 239 14.04 -36.90 10.37
CA GLY A 239 14.62 -38.21 10.66
C GLY A 239 15.85 -38.62 9.84
N ARG A 240 17.00 -37.97 10.07
CA ARG A 240 18.29 -38.66 10.29
C ARG A 240 19.35 -37.67 10.79
N ALA A 241 19.96 -37.98 11.92
CA ALA A 241 21.08 -37.23 12.46
C ALA A 241 22.29 -37.36 11.51
N VAL A 242 22.75 -36.24 10.95
CA VAL A 242 24.03 -36.14 10.24
C VAL A 242 24.93 -35.25 11.11
N PRO A 243 26.03 -35.77 11.68
CA PRO A 243 26.96 -34.97 12.46
C PRO A 243 27.92 -34.24 11.51
N GLY A 244 27.86 -32.91 11.48
CA GLY A 244 28.86 -32.08 10.79
C GLY A 244 28.28 -31.02 9.86
N GLY A 245 27.89 -29.86 10.42
CA GLY A 245 27.42 -28.72 9.63
C GLY A 245 27.19 -27.45 10.46
N GLY A 246 27.99 -27.22 11.51
CA GLY A 246 27.65 -26.27 12.59
C GLY A 246 28.10 -24.83 12.44
N ARG A 247 28.66 -24.41 11.29
CA ARG A 247 29.26 -23.06 11.12
C ARG A 247 28.39 -22.10 10.31
N GLY A 248 27.82 -22.52 9.18
CA GLY A 248 26.94 -21.67 8.34
C GLY A 248 25.60 -21.35 9.00
N GLU A 249 24.88 -22.37 9.48
CA GLU A 249 23.58 -22.20 10.18
C GLU A 249 23.70 -21.39 11.48
N ARG A 250 24.87 -21.43 12.13
CA ARG A 250 25.15 -20.64 13.34
C ARG A 250 25.37 -19.16 13.01
N ILE A 251 26.01 -18.84 11.89
CA ILE A 251 26.26 -17.46 11.47
C ILE A 251 24.97 -16.77 11.04
N ASP A 252 24.08 -17.45 10.31
CA ASP A 252 22.79 -16.87 9.90
C ASP A 252 21.85 -16.65 11.09
N ARG A 253 21.85 -17.56 12.07
CA ARG A 253 21.10 -17.41 13.31
C ARG A 253 21.65 -16.26 14.16
N LEU A 254 22.97 -16.17 14.31
CA LEU A 254 23.63 -15.07 15.03
C LEU A 254 23.43 -13.70 14.36
N ARG A 255 23.37 -13.63 13.02
CA ARG A 255 23.03 -12.39 12.29
C ARG A 255 21.58 -11.98 12.53
N ARG A 256 20.65 -12.93 12.51
CA ARG A 256 19.23 -12.69 12.81
C ARG A 256 19.04 -12.14 14.22
N ASP A 257 19.63 -12.78 15.22
CA ASP A 257 19.48 -12.40 16.63
C ASP A 257 20.07 -11.02 16.95
N ARG A 258 21.21 -10.67 16.32
CA ARG A 258 21.81 -9.33 16.45
C ARG A 258 21.00 -8.25 15.75
N LEU A 259 20.36 -8.54 14.61
CA LEU A 259 19.52 -7.57 13.89
C LEU A 259 18.21 -7.29 14.65
N VAL A 260 17.57 -8.32 15.20
CA VAL A 260 16.35 -8.18 16.03
C VAL A 260 16.64 -7.29 17.23
N SER A 261 17.79 -7.50 17.87
CA SER A 261 18.23 -6.73 19.04
C SER A 261 18.51 -5.26 18.69
N ALA A 262 19.03 -4.98 17.49
CA ALA A 262 19.30 -3.63 17.01
C ALA A 262 18.02 -2.86 16.64
N ILE A 263 17.02 -3.52 16.05
CA ILE A 263 15.74 -2.90 15.66
C ILE A 263 14.91 -2.51 16.89
N PHE A 264 14.93 -3.31 17.96
CA PHE A 264 14.25 -2.97 19.21
C PHE A 264 14.93 -1.86 20.03
N ALA A 265 16.19 -1.52 19.72
CA ALA A 265 16.94 -0.47 20.41
C ALA A 265 16.69 0.94 19.83
N SER A 266 16.19 1.08 18.60
CA SER A 266 15.92 2.38 17.99
C SER A 266 14.51 2.89 18.33
N ARG A 267 14.39 3.69 19.39
CA ARG A 267 13.22 4.57 19.60
C ARG A 267 13.17 5.62 18.46
N GLN A 268 12.13 5.57 17.63
CA GLN A 268 11.80 6.58 16.62
C GLN A 268 10.70 7.52 17.17
N PRO A 269 10.98 8.79 17.55
CA PRO A 269 9.96 9.68 18.09
C PRO A 269 9.26 10.57 17.04
N SER A 270 9.68 10.58 15.78
CA SER A 270 9.36 11.71 14.87
C SER A 270 8.19 11.52 13.87
N CYS A 271 7.65 10.31 13.67
CA CYS A 271 6.53 10.10 12.73
C CYS A 271 5.14 10.04 13.40
N LEU A 272 5.05 9.82 14.72
CA LEU A 272 3.76 9.73 15.43
C LEU A 272 3.04 11.08 15.58
N CYS A 273 3.75 12.21 15.48
CA CYS A 273 3.15 13.54 15.66
C CYS A 273 2.14 13.90 14.55
N VAL A 274 2.35 13.46 13.31
CA VAL A 274 1.43 13.76 12.20
C VAL A 274 0.17 12.89 12.28
N LEU A 275 0.30 11.63 12.72
CA LEU A 275 -0.84 10.76 12.96
C LEU A 275 -1.70 11.26 14.13
N SER A 276 -1.09 11.73 15.23
CA SER A 276 -1.86 12.17 16.40
C SER A 276 -2.70 13.42 16.16
N HIS A 277 -2.28 14.31 15.25
CA HIS A 277 -3.06 15.51 14.91
C HIS A 277 -4.25 15.21 14.00
N CYS A 278 -4.14 14.22 13.11
CA CYS A 278 -5.27 13.78 12.25
C CYS A 278 -6.21 12.80 12.95
N PHE A 279 -5.73 11.97 13.89
CA PHE A 279 -6.57 10.93 14.52
C PHE A 279 -7.46 11.42 15.66
N TRP A 280 -7.13 12.54 16.33
CA TRP A 280 -7.79 12.93 17.59
C TRP A 280 -8.66 14.18 17.50
N HIS A 281 -8.57 14.98 16.43
CA HIS A 281 -9.21 16.30 16.38
C HIS A 281 -10.53 16.36 15.58
N ASN A 282 -11.30 15.27 15.52
CA ASN A 282 -12.64 15.27 14.89
C ASN A 282 -13.79 14.91 15.85
N SER A 283 -13.53 14.91 17.18
CA SER A 283 -14.51 14.49 18.19
C SER A 283 -14.59 15.46 19.37
N ALA A 284 -14.71 16.77 19.16
CA ALA A 284 -15.31 17.71 20.13
C ALA A 284 -15.37 19.13 19.56
N CYS A 285 -16.59 19.57 19.21
CA CYS A 285 -17.17 20.87 19.57
C CYS A 285 -18.28 21.25 18.58
N SER A 286 -19.41 20.56 18.68
CA SER A 286 -20.71 21.11 18.33
C SER A 286 -21.28 21.83 19.56
N GLY A 287 -21.50 23.13 19.45
CA GLY A 287 -22.50 23.87 20.23
C GLY A 287 -21.99 24.72 21.38
N PHE A 288 -21.88 26.04 21.14
CA PHE A 288 -22.44 27.06 22.03
C PHE A 288 -22.54 28.44 21.33
N HIS A 289 -23.76 28.86 21.02
CA HIS A 289 -24.22 30.25 20.87
C HIS A 289 -25.14 30.53 22.09
N PRO A 290 -25.52 31.77 22.50
CA PRO A 290 -25.30 33.15 21.99
C PRO A 290 -25.01 34.16 23.17
N PRO A 291 -25.38 35.49 23.22
CA PRO A 291 -25.80 36.51 22.22
C PRO A 291 -25.12 37.92 22.31
N ALA A 292 -25.25 38.68 21.21
CA ALA A 292 -25.45 40.14 21.01
C ALA A 292 -24.70 41.25 21.83
N SER A 293 -24.04 42.18 21.10
CA SER A 293 -24.18 43.65 21.20
C SER A 293 -23.37 44.34 20.07
N VAL A 294 -24.01 44.93 19.06
CA VAL A 294 -24.30 46.38 18.88
C VAL A 294 -23.07 47.31 19.03
N MET A 295 -22.47 47.72 17.90
CA MET A 295 -22.10 49.14 17.60
C MET A 295 -21.54 49.23 16.16
N LYS A 296 -22.36 49.66 15.18
CA LYS A 296 -22.41 51.02 14.58
C LYS A 296 -21.07 51.54 14.01
N ARG A 297 -21.06 51.68 12.67
CA ARG A 297 -20.65 52.84 11.81
C ARG A 297 -19.25 53.45 12.08
N ARG A 298 -18.42 53.87 11.12
CA ARG A 298 -18.44 54.11 9.65
C ARG A 298 -16.97 54.42 9.25
N PRO A 299 -16.63 54.53 7.95
CA PRO A 299 -15.26 54.68 7.47
C PRO A 299 -14.81 56.15 7.37
N ALA A 300 -13.50 56.35 7.31
CA ALA A 300 -12.81 57.41 6.58
C ALA A 300 -11.42 56.86 6.18
#